data_AF-A0A942W2T5-F1
#
_entry.id   AF-A0A942W2T5-F1
#
_cell.length_a   1.000
_cell.length_b   1.000
_cell.length_c   1.000
_cell.angle_alpha   90.00
_cell.angle_beta   90.00
_cell.angle_gamma   90.00
#
_symmetry.space_group_name_H-M   'P 1'
#
loop_
_entity.id
_entity.type
_entity.pdbx_description
1 polymer ?
#
loop_
_entity_poly.entity_id
_entity_poly.type
_entity_poly.pdbx_seq_one_letter_code
_entity_poly.pdbx_strand_id
1 'polypeptide(L)'
;MKRILGFMLAFMFMFNSIAFANTQAETFLNSINNENIKSGSVGGEWLIISKSRGYDKTNFETYYNNLCNLVKEKNGDIDRKYSTYSRIIIALTAIGKDPTNVAGYDLTTKLSDNDKVTAQGLNGTIFAIIATKCGGYKNNQCENYLSLLLSKQNADGSFSLNGAGDVDVTAMALQALSFYSYRENVRTAIDKGLNWLDNNSNDSSESYAQVLVAYTSLGDIVSKDKIDNVYNSLMSYAVDGGFCHKKNEGFNQIASEQASYAVVAYERYNQGKTALYNINNKKAVCLK
;
A
#
# COMPACT_ATOMS: atom_id res chain seq x y z
N MET A 1 9.28 -50.80 -50.38
CA MET A 1 8.51 -51.43 -49.29
C MET A 1 9.02 -50.87 -47.96
N LYS A 2 8.10 -50.32 -47.12
CA LYS A 2 8.29 -49.77 -45.75
C LYS A 2 9.09 -48.44 -45.72
N ARG A 3 8.70 -47.32 -45.07
CA ARG A 3 7.68 -46.91 -44.08
C ARG A 3 7.63 -45.34 -44.15
N ILE A 4 6.49 -44.67 -44.32
CA ILE A 4 5.52 -44.17 -43.31
C ILE A 4 5.91 -42.83 -42.62
N LEU A 5 5.01 -41.83 -42.78
CA LEU A 5 4.69 -40.64 -41.95
C LEU A 5 5.81 -39.60 -41.73
N GLY A 6 5.61 -38.28 -41.89
CA GLY A 6 4.41 -37.45 -41.98
C GLY A 6 4.58 -36.25 -41.03
N PHE A 7 4.52 -35.01 -41.52
CA PHE A 7 4.29 -33.81 -40.69
C PHE A 7 3.80 -32.65 -41.58
N MET A 8 2.48 -32.58 -41.76
CA MET A 8 1.74 -31.33 -41.98
C MET A 8 0.82 -31.19 -40.76
N LEU A 9 1.07 -30.25 -39.85
CA LEU A 9 0.04 -29.43 -39.22
C LEU A 9 0.64 -28.41 -38.23
N ALA A 10 0.15 -27.18 -38.36
CA ALA A 10 -0.14 -26.22 -37.30
C ALA A 10 1.04 -25.61 -36.49
N PHE A 11 1.31 -24.32 -36.75
CA PHE A 11 1.53 -23.37 -35.67
C PHE A 11 0.87 -22.03 -36.01
N MET A 12 -0.46 -22.04 -35.96
CA MET A 12 -1.31 -20.86 -35.89
C MET A 12 -1.95 -20.88 -34.50
N PHE A 13 -1.98 -19.72 -33.84
CA PHE A 13 -2.46 -19.45 -32.47
C PHE A 13 -1.50 -19.73 -31.31
N MET A 14 -0.66 -18.73 -30.99
CA MET A 14 -0.42 -18.36 -29.59
C MET A 14 -1.06 -16.98 -29.32
N PHE A 15 -2.39 -16.93 -29.40
CA PHE A 15 -3.14 -16.11 -28.45
C PHE A 15 -3.54 -17.06 -27.32
N ASN A 16 -2.59 -17.37 -26.44
CA ASN A 16 -2.99 -17.92 -25.16
C ASN A 16 -3.54 -16.76 -24.33
N SER A 17 -4.85 -16.64 -24.42
CA SER A 17 -5.75 -16.19 -23.38
C SER A 17 -5.07 -16.17 -22.01
N ILE A 18 -4.82 -14.96 -21.49
CA ILE A 18 -4.71 -14.74 -20.05
C ILE A 18 -6.12 -15.01 -19.50
N ALA A 19 -6.44 -16.29 -19.33
CA ALA A 19 -7.49 -16.70 -18.44
C ALA A 19 -7.12 -16.12 -17.08
N PHE A 20 -8.02 -15.32 -16.50
CA PHE A 20 -7.95 -14.87 -15.12
C PHE A 20 -7.95 -16.12 -14.23
N ALA A 21 -6.76 -16.69 -14.00
CA ALA A 21 -6.55 -17.55 -12.86
C ALA A 21 -6.67 -16.63 -11.65
N ASN A 22 -7.65 -16.88 -10.79
CA ASN A 22 -7.83 -16.10 -9.58
C ASN A 22 -6.47 -15.99 -8.87
N THR A 23 -5.98 -14.77 -8.69
CA THR A 23 -4.67 -14.62 -8.04
C THR A 23 -4.76 -15.10 -6.59
N GLN A 24 -3.63 -15.34 -5.93
CA GLN A 24 -3.68 -15.83 -4.55
C GLN A 24 -4.32 -14.76 -3.65
N ALA A 25 -4.03 -13.48 -3.92
CA ALA A 25 -4.74 -12.38 -3.29
C ALA A 25 -6.26 -12.41 -3.57
N GLU A 26 -6.73 -12.97 -4.68
CA GLU A 26 -8.14 -12.90 -5.09
C GLU A 26 -8.99 -13.82 -4.22
N THR A 27 -8.46 -15.02 -3.98
CA THR A 27 -9.05 -15.98 -3.06
C THR A 27 -9.21 -15.37 -1.66
N PHE A 28 -8.21 -14.66 -1.15
CA PHE A 28 -8.28 -14.00 0.17
C PHE A 28 -9.19 -12.77 0.19
N LEU A 29 -9.15 -11.93 -0.84
CA LEU A 29 -9.95 -10.71 -0.86
C LEU A 29 -11.45 -10.99 -1.05
N ASN A 30 -11.78 -12.17 -1.59
CA ASN A 30 -13.16 -12.68 -1.67
C ASN A 30 -13.65 -13.32 -0.36
N SER A 31 -12.77 -13.82 0.51
CA SER A 31 -13.17 -14.36 1.83
C SER A 31 -13.46 -13.29 2.88
N ILE A 32 -12.99 -12.06 2.67
CA ILE A 32 -13.29 -10.91 3.54
C ILE A 32 -14.76 -10.47 3.32
N ASN A 33 -15.54 -10.42 4.41
CA ASN A 33 -16.95 -10.00 4.39
C ASN A 33 -17.09 -8.54 3.89
N ASN A 34 -17.83 -8.37 2.79
CA ASN A 34 -17.96 -7.11 2.05
C ASN A 34 -19.27 -6.35 2.31
N GLU A 35 -20.17 -6.87 3.13
CA GLU A 35 -21.54 -6.34 3.25
C GLU A 35 -21.61 -5.00 4.00
N ASN A 36 -20.50 -4.52 4.58
CA ASN A 36 -20.45 -3.29 5.37
C ASN A 36 -19.24 -2.40 5.06
N ILE A 37 -18.77 -2.34 3.81
CA ILE A 37 -17.64 -1.46 3.45
C ILE A 37 -18.01 0.00 3.75
N LYS A 38 -17.33 0.56 4.76
CA LYS A 38 -17.47 1.93 5.27
C LYS A 38 -16.08 2.50 5.47
N SER A 39 -15.95 3.82 5.59
CA SER A 39 -14.66 4.40 5.92
C SER A 39 -14.20 3.94 7.31
N GLY A 40 -12.96 3.47 7.42
CA GLY A 40 -12.45 2.84 8.63
C GLY A 40 -11.18 2.03 8.40
N SER A 41 -10.35 1.91 9.44
CA SER A 41 -9.09 1.15 9.38
C SER A 41 -9.26 -0.36 9.22
N VAL A 42 -10.46 -0.90 9.40
CA VAL A 42 -10.82 -2.32 9.23
C VAL A 42 -12.11 -2.37 8.40
N GLY A 43 -12.14 -3.20 7.36
CA GLY A 43 -13.26 -3.29 6.42
C GLY A 43 -13.46 -2.04 5.55
N GLY A 44 -12.48 -1.13 5.55
CA GLY A 44 -12.52 0.15 4.85
C GLY A 44 -11.35 0.32 3.87
N GLU A 45 -10.50 1.31 4.09
CA GLU A 45 -9.57 1.78 3.05
C GLU A 45 -8.54 0.72 2.60
N TRP A 46 -8.06 -0.14 3.49
CA TRP A 46 -7.09 -1.18 3.13
C TRP A 46 -7.67 -2.20 2.15
N LEU A 47 -8.88 -2.69 2.43
CA LEU A 47 -9.60 -3.59 1.55
C LEU A 47 -9.87 -2.95 0.18
N ILE A 48 -10.26 -1.66 0.16
CA ILE A 48 -10.49 -0.92 -1.08
C ILE A 48 -9.21 -0.80 -1.91
N ILE A 49 -8.08 -0.46 -1.27
CA ILE A 49 -6.78 -0.36 -1.95
C ILE A 49 -6.36 -1.74 -2.51
N SER A 50 -6.47 -2.81 -1.71
CA SER A 50 -6.17 -4.17 -2.16
C SER A 50 -6.98 -4.54 -3.40
N LYS A 51 -8.30 -4.37 -3.34
CA LYS A 51 -9.21 -4.78 -4.42
C LYS A 51 -9.00 -3.94 -5.67
N SER A 52 -8.88 -2.63 -5.54
CA SER A 52 -8.73 -1.73 -6.70
C SER A 52 -7.38 -1.87 -7.39
N ARG A 53 -6.33 -2.23 -6.64
CA ARG A 53 -4.98 -2.40 -7.19
C ARG A 53 -4.70 -3.83 -7.64
N GLY A 54 -5.46 -4.80 -7.14
CA GLY A 54 -5.38 -6.21 -7.52
C GLY A 54 -6.35 -6.62 -8.64
N TYR A 55 -7.56 -6.04 -8.69
CA TYR A 55 -8.64 -6.47 -9.58
C TYR A 55 -9.37 -5.33 -10.28
N ASP A 56 -9.54 -5.49 -11.59
CA ASP A 56 -10.22 -4.49 -12.43
C ASP A 56 -11.76 -4.62 -12.41
N LYS A 57 -12.34 -5.65 -11.77
CA LYS A 57 -13.78 -5.99 -11.88
C LYS A 57 -14.63 -5.71 -10.63
N THR A 58 -14.08 -5.03 -9.61
CA THR A 58 -14.83 -4.73 -8.38
C THR A 58 -15.65 -3.44 -8.53
N ASN A 59 -16.93 -3.47 -8.12
CA ASN A 59 -17.76 -2.28 -8.02
C ASN A 59 -17.55 -1.61 -6.65
N PHE A 60 -17.10 -0.35 -6.66
CA PHE A 60 -16.81 0.44 -5.45
C PHE A 60 -17.87 1.51 -5.13
N GLU A 61 -19.01 1.53 -5.83
CA GLU A 61 -20.05 2.55 -5.65
C GLU A 61 -20.64 2.53 -4.23
N THR A 62 -20.81 1.36 -3.61
CA THR A 62 -21.28 1.29 -2.21
C THR A 62 -20.33 2.01 -1.26
N TYR A 63 -19.03 1.77 -1.36
CA TYR A 63 -18.03 2.48 -0.56
C TYR A 63 -18.07 3.98 -0.81
N TYR A 64 -18.06 4.39 -2.09
CA TYR A 64 -18.06 5.79 -2.47
C TYR A 64 -19.31 6.53 -1.99
N ASN A 65 -20.49 5.93 -2.11
CA ASN A 65 -21.75 6.50 -1.65
C ASN A 65 -21.80 6.61 -0.12
N ASN A 66 -21.34 5.58 0.60
CA ASN A 66 -21.23 5.62 2.06
C ASN A 66 -20.30 6.74 2.52
N LEU A 67 -19.14 6.91 1.84
CA LEU A 67 -18.22 8.00 2.12
C LEU A 67 -18.83 9.37 1.80
N CYS A 68 -19.53 9.53 0.67
CA CYS A 68 -20.22 10.77 0.33
C CYS A 68 -21.26 11.16 1.38
N ASN A 69 -22.02 10.20 1.90
CA ASN A 69 -22.99 10.43 2.98
C ASN A 69 -22.29 10.86 4.27
N LEU A 70 -21.22 10.16 4.66
CA LEU A 70 -20.42 10.52 5.84
C LEU A 70 -19.83 11.93 5.74
N VAL A 71 -19.25 12.27 4.57
CA VAL A 71 -18.65 13.58 4.32
C VAL A 71 -19.72 14.69 4.41
N LYS A 72 -20.91 14.48 3.84
CA LYS A 72 -22.03 15.44 3.98
C LYS A 72 -22.49 15.58 5.43
N GLU A 73 -22.68 14.47 6.13
CA GLU A 73 -23.14 14.45 7.53
C GLU A 73 -22.17 15.20 8.45
N LYS A 74 -20.86 15.08 8.18
CA LYS A 74 -19.80 15.70 9.00
C LYS A 74 -19.27 17.02 8.44
N ASN A 75 -19.88 17.57 7.39
CA ASN A 75 -19.41 18.78 6.70
C ASN A 75 -17.91 18.73 6.34
N GLY A 76 -17.43 17.57 5.87
CA GLY A 76 -16.03 17.35 5.52
C GLY A 76 -15.06 17.17 6.71
N ASP A 77 -15.53 17.23 7.96
CA ASP A 77 -14.70 16.99 9.15
C ASP A 77 -15.00 15.62 9.78
N ILE A 78 -14.62 14.56 9.06
CA ILE A 78 -15.00 13.17 9.35
C ILE A 78 -14.21 12.51 10.49
N ASP A 79 -13.00 12.98 10.80
CA ASP A 79 -12.14 12.39 11.84
C ASP A 79 -11.14 13.43 12.41
N ARG A 80 -10.71 13.23 13.66
CA ARG A 80 -9.59 13.95 14.28
C ARG A 80 -8.23 13.40 13.84
N LYS A 81 -8.17 12.15 13.39
CA LYS A 81 -6.96 11.50 12.86
C LYS A 81 -6.78 11.85 11.38
N TYR A 82 -5.79 12.69 11.11
CA TYR A 82 -5.45 13.11 9.74
C TYR A 82 -4.91 11.98 8.84
N SER A 83 -4.48 10.87 9.44
CA SER A 83 -4.16 9.65 8.70
C SER A 83 -5.40 9.03 8.05
N THR A 84 -6.60 9.24 8.60
CA THR A 84 -7.87 8.77 8.03
C THR A 84 -8.15 9.44 6.68
N TYR A 85 -8.03 10.77 6.59
CA TYR A 85 -8.15 11.47 5.31
C TYR A 85 -7.11 11.01 4.31
N SER A 86 -5.87 10.79 4.75
CA SER A 86 -4.80 10.30 3.89
C SER A 86 -5.14 8.93 3.29
N ARG A 87 -5.63 7.97 4.10
CA ARG A 87 -6.07 6.66 3.61
C ARG A 87 -7.25 6.76 2.64
N ILE A 88 -8.23 7.63 2.94
CA ILE A 88 -9.38 7.87 2.06
C ILE A 88 -8.94 8.43 0.70
N ILE A 89 -8.02 9.40 0.70
CA ILE A 89 -7.47 9.98 -0.53
C ILE A 89 -6.78 8.89 -1.37
N ILE A 90 -5.99 8.02 -0.74
CA ILE A 90 -5.34 6.89 -1.43
C ILE A 90 -6.39 5.95 -2.02
N ALA A 91 -7.42 5.57 -1.24
CA ALA A 91 -8.49 4.68 -1.68
C ALA A 91 -9.29 5.28 -2.85
N LEU A 92 -9.73 6.54 -2.74
CA LEU A 92 -10.44 7.27 -3.80
C LEU A 92 -9.63 7.33 -5.09
N THR A 93 -8.35 7.67 -4.98
CA THR A 93 -7.43 7.71 -6.12
C THR A 93 -7.34 6.33 -6.78
N ALA A 94 -7.27 5.26 -5.99
CA ALA A 94 -7.14 3.90 -6.48
C ALA A 94 -8.39 3.40 -7.23
N ILE A 95 -9.58 3.85 -6.81
CA ILE A 95 -10.86 3.54 -7.48
C ILE A 95 -11.24 4.56 -8.57
N GLY A 96 -10.35 5.50 -8.91
CA GLY A 96 -10.58 6.50 -9.96
C GLY A 96 -11.58 7.61 -9.60
N LYS A 97 -11.85 7.83 -8.31
CA LYS A 97 -12.69 8.94 -7.82
C LYS A 97 -11.81 10.13 -7.39
N ASP A 98 -12.33 11.34 -7.58
CA ASP A 98 -11.60 12.58 -7.31
C ASP A 98 -11.71 12.99 -5.82
N PRO A 99 -10.62 12.96 -5.03
CA PRO A 99 -10.65 13.38 -3.63
C PRO A 99 -10.77 14.89 -3.44
N THR A 100 -10.63 15.70 -4.50
CA THR A 100 -10.83 17.16 -4.43
C THR A 100 -12.30 17.56 -4.51
N ASN A 101 -13.19 16.61 -4.82
CA ASN A 101 -14.62 16.84 -4.86
C ASN A 101 -15.41 15.59 -4.43
N VAL A 102 -15.44 15.34 -3.12
CA VAL A 102 -16.25 14.29 -2.51
C VAL A 102 -17.49 14.95 -1.93
N ALA A 103 -18.63 14.80 -2.61
CA ALA A 103 -19.89 15.41 -2.21
C ALA A 103 -19.82 16.94 -2.00
N GLY A 104 -19.00 17.64 -2.78
CA GLY A 104 -18.79 19.09 -2.68
C GLY A 104 -17.66 19.52 -1.73
N TYR A 105 -16.94 18.57 -1.13
CA TYR A 105 -15.82 18.84 -0.21
C TYR A 105 -14.48 18.40 -0.81
N ASP A 106 -13.47 19.25 -0.69
CA ASP A 106 -12.09 18.92 -1.04
C ASP A 106 -11.37 18.32 0.17
N LEU A 107 -11.20 16.99 0.17
CA LEU A 107 -10.52 16.29 1.25
C LEU A 107 -9.00 16.46 1.20
N THR A 108 -8.42 16.85 0.05
CA THR A 108 -6.97 17.03 -0.10
C THR A 108 -6.47 18.26 0.67
N THR A 109 -7.35 19.23 0.95
CA THR A 109 -7.04 20.38 1.83
C THR A 109 -6.52 19.95 3.20
N LYS A 110 -7.00 18.81 3.72
CA LYS A 110 -6.57 18.25 5.02
C LYS A 110 -5.11 17.82 5.02
N LEU A 111 -4.53 17.51 3.86
CA LEU A 111 -3.10 17.19 3.76
C LEU A 111 -2.18 18.40 4.00
N SER A 112 -2.71 19.63 3.90
CA SER A 112 -1.93 20.87 4.06
C SER A 112 -1.95 21.42 5.50
N ASP A 113 -2.74 20.83 6.40
CA ASP A 113 -2.77 21.22 7.82
C ASP A 113 -1.61 20.53 8.57
N ASN A 114 -0.46 21.20 8.59
CA ASN A 114 0.76 20.66 9.19
C ASN A 114 0.58 20.26 10.66
N ASP A 115 -0.08 21.09 11.45
CA ASP A 115 -0.22 20.87 12.90
C ASP A 115 -1.08 19.63 13.17
N LYS A 116 -2.17 19.45 12.41
CA LYS A 116 -3.03 18.28 12.57
C LYS A 116 -2.44 17.00 11.99
N VAL A 117 -1.71 17.09 10.89
CA VAL A 117 -0.99 15.95 10.31
C VAL A 117 0.10 15.46 11.27
N THR A 118 0.92 16.37 11.77
CA THR A 118 2.08 16.04 12.61
C THR A 118 1.71 15.71 14.05
N ALA A 119 0.50 16.05 14.52
CA ALA A 119 0.01 15.68 15.86
C ALA A 119 -0.04 14.16 16.12
N GLN A 120 -0.10 13.33 15.08
CA GLN A 120 -0.02 11.86 15.19
C GLN A 120 1.42 11.32 15.08
N GLY A 121 2.42 12.21 15.12
CA GLY A 121 3.82 11.88 14.90
C GLY A 121 4.09 11.37 13.49
N LEU A 122 5.00 10.40 13.38
CA LEU A 122 5.40 9.85 12.09
C LEU A 122 4.26 9.17 11.34
N ASN A 123 3.28 8.58 12.03
CA ASN A 123 2.17 7.91 11.34
C ASN A 123 1.37 8.87 10.45
N GLY A 124 1.01 10.05 10.99
CA GLY A 124 0.31 11.07 10.21
C GLY A 124 1.16 11.60 9.05
N THR A 125 2.44 11.86 9.33
CA THR A 125 3.41 12.37 8.35
C THR A 125 3.64 11.41 7.18
N ILE A 126 3.85 10.12 7.47
CA ILE A 126 4.06 9.07 6.48
C ILE A 126 2.85 8.97 5.55
N PHE A 127 1.64 8.87 6.11
CA PHE A 127 0.45 8.75 5.27
C PHE A 127 0.15 10.02 4.49
N ALA A 128 0.44 11.21 5.03
CA ALA A 128 0.29 12.45 4.28
C ALA A 128 1.23 12.51 3.06
N ILE A 129 2.48 12.05 3.21
CA ILE A 129 3.42 11.91 2.08
C ILE A 129 2.85 10.94 1.04
N ILE A 130 2.45 9.73 1.45
CA ILE A 130 1.91 8.71 0.54
C ILE A 130 0.67 9.23 -0.19
N ALA A 131 -0.29 9.80 0.53
CA ALA A 131 -1.53 10.33 -0.04
C ALA A 131 -1.27 11.49 -1.01
N THR A 132 -0.33 12.38 -0.70
CA THR A 132 0.05 13.46 -1.61
C THR A 132 0.67 12.89 -2.90
N LYS A 133 1.54 11.88 -2.78
CA LYS A 133 2.29 11.33 -3.91
C LYS A 133 1.50 10.33 -4.74
N CYS A 134 0.54 9.61 -4.17
CA CYS A 134 -0.15 8.52 -4.86
C CYS A 134 -0.88 8.97 -6.13
N GLY A 135 -1.53 10.14 -6.08
CA GLY A 135 -2.25 10.75 -7.19
C GLY A 135 -1.56 11.97 -7.82
N GLY A 136 -0.53 12.51 -7.17
CA GLY A 136 0.16 13.74 -7.57
C GLY A 136 -0.58 15.01 -7.15
N TYR A 137 -1.16 15.02 -5.95
CA TYR A 137 -1.92 16.16 -5.42
C TYR A 137 -1.01 17.31 -5.00
N LYS A 138 -1.52 18.54 -5.10
CA LYS A 138 -0.82 19.73 -4.63
C LYS A 138 -0.87 19.75 -3.10
N ASN A 139 0.28 19.95 -2.46
CA ASN A 139 0.40 20.12 -1.02
C ASN A 139 1.64 20.97 -0.74
N ASN A 140 1.46 22.11 -0.05
CA ASN A 140 2.56 23.02 0.28
C ASN A 140 3.42 22.52 1.46
N GLN A 141 2.99 21.48 2.18
CA GLN A 141 3.73 20.89 3.30
C GLN A 141 4.61 19.70 2.88
N CYS A 142 4.68 19.33 1.59
CA CYS A 142 5.43 18.15 1.12
C CYS A 142 6.88 18.11 1.64
N GLU A 143 7.59 19.23 1.51
CA GLU A 143 9.00 19.33 1.92
C GLU A 143 9.13 19.38 3.44
N ASN A 144 8.16 19.96 4.16
CA ASN A 144 8.12 19.95 5.62
C ASN A 144 7.93 18.53 6.15
N TYR A 145 7.03 17.75 5.56
CA TYR A 145 6.81 16.35 5.94
C TYR A 145 8.01 15.46 5.61
N LEU A 146 8.64 15.65 4.44
CA LEU A 146 9.86 14.91 4.10
C LEU A 146 11.00 15.25 5.07
N SER A 147 11.19 16.54 5.37
CA SER A 147 12.22 17.00 6.29
C SER A 147 11.98 16.47 7.71
N LEU A 148 10.73 16.52 8.17
CA LEU A 148 10.34 15.94 9.46
C LEU A 148 10.62 14.45 9.51
N LEU A 149 10.18 13.68 8.49
CA LEU A 149 10.41 12.24 8.41
C LEU A 149 11.90 11.93 8.50
N LEU A 150 12.74 12.56 7.67
CA LEU A 150 14.19 12.35 7.69
C LEU A 150 14.83 12.73 9.04
N SER A 151 14.39 13.83 9.67
CA SER A 151 14.90 14.28 10.98
C SER A 151 14.57 13.32 12.14
N LYS A 152 13.58 12.45 11.95
CA LYS A 152 13.11 11.48 12.94
C LYS A 152 13.69 10.09 12.75
N GLN A 153 14.60 9.90 11.78
CA GLN A 153 15.36 8.66 11.68
C GLN A 153 16.30 8.54 12.89
N ASN A 154 16.23 7.42 13.59
CA ASN A 154 17.11 7.12 14.70
C ASN A 154 18.55 6.90 14.21
N ALA A 155 19.52 7.02 15.13
CA ALA A 155 20.93 6.86 14.80
C ALA A 155 21.28 5.48 14.21
N ASP A 156 20.52 4.44 14.60
CA ASP A 156 20.65 3.07 14.10
C ASP A 156 19.95 2.84 12.73
N GLY A 157 19.28 3.85 12.19
CA GLY A 157 18.56 3.81 10.91
C GLY A 157 17.07 3.52 11.02
N SER A 158 16.58 3.14 12.19
CA SER A 158 15.17 2.83 12.41
C SER A 158 14.28 4.07 12.45
N PHE A 159 12.97 3.84 12.35
CA PHE A 159 11.93 4.81 12.68
C PHE A 159 11.00 4.22 13.75
N SER A 160 10.36 5.10 14.50
CA SER A 160 9.39 4.72 15.54
C SER A 160 8.38 5.83 15.77
N LEU A 161 7.23 5.52 16.38
CA LEU A 161 6.31 6.58 16.81
C LEU A 161 6.87 7.34 18.01
N ASN A 162 7.53 6.61 18.92
CA ASN A 162 8.25 7.13 20.07
C ASN A 162 9.32 6.12 20.49
N GLY A 163 10.51 6.59 20.87
CA GLY A 163 11.55 5.75 21.47
C GLY A 163 12.23 4.79 20.49
N ALA A 164 12.42 3.54 20.90
CA ALA A 164 13.16 2.52 20.16
C ALA A 164 12.54 2.20 18.79
N GLY A 165 13.37 1.72 17.86
CA GLY A 165 12.98 1.37 16.50
C GLY A 165 11.85 0.33 16.43
N ASP A 166 10.98 0.50 15.44
CA ASP A 166 9.82 -0.36 15.19
C ASP A 166 9.81 -0.82 13.73
N VAL A 167 9.59 -2.11 13.49
CA VAL A 167 9.63 -2.71 12.15
C VAL A 167 8.56 -2.13 11.24
N ASP A 168 7.32 -2.00 11.75
CA ASP A 168 6.19 -1.50 10.98
C ASP A 168 6.42 -0.04 10.60
N VAL A 169 6.78 0.81 11.56
CA VAL A 169 7.03 2.24 11.32
C VAL A 169 8.24 2.45 10.42
N THR A 170 9.29 1.66 10.57
CA THR A 170 10.47 1.71 9.68
C THR A 170 10.07 1.35 8.25
N ALA A 171 9.35 0.25 8.06
CA ALA A 171 8.88 -0.15 6.73
C ALA A 171 7.92 0.89 6.12
N MET A 172 6.96 1.41 6.90
CA MET A 172 6.05 2.47 6.48
C MET A 172 6.79 3.76 6.10
N ALA A 173 7.84 4.14 6.84
CA ALA A 173 8.70 5.27 6.48
C ALA A 173 9.40 5.03 5.13
N LEU A 174 9.92 3.83 4.90
CA LEU A 174 10.55 3.46 3.62
C LEU A 174 9.55 3.49 2.44
N GLN A 175 8.28 3.11 2.67
CA GLN A 175 7.22 3.26 1.67
C GLN A 175 7.02 4.73 1.26
N ALA A 176 7.00 5.65 2.23
CA ALA A 176 6.90 7.09 1.95
C ALA A 176 8.17 7.64 1.27
N LEU A 177 9.36 7.21 1.72
CA LEU A 177 10.65 7.64 1.15
C LEU A 177 10.89 7.11 -0.26
N SER A 178 10.26 5.99 -0.66
CA SER A 178 10.38 5.41 -2.01
C SER A 178 10.05 6.42 -3.12
N PHE A 179 9.11 7.34 -2.88
CA PHE A 179 8.74 8.43 -3.81
C PHE A 179 9.85 9.47 -4.03
N TYR A 180 10.87 9.48 -3.17
CA TYR A 180 11.98 10.43 -3.19
C TYR A 180 13.34 9.74 -3.30
N SER A 181 13.39 8.47 -3.67
CA SER A 181 14.62 7.67 -3.78
C SER A 181 15.68 8.24 -4.73
N TYR A 182 15.29 9.17 -5.61
CA TYR A 182 16.18 9.92 -6.49
C TYR A 182 17.00 11.02 -5.78
N ARG A 183 16.66 11.37 -4.53
CA ARG A 183 17.42 12.35 -3.73
C ARG A 183 18.47 11.64 -2.89
N GLU A 184 19.70 12.13 -2.91
CA GLU A 184 20.84 11.50 -2.22
C GLU A 184 20.62 11.35 -0.71
N ASN A 185 20.17 12.40 -0.03
CA ASN A 185 19.89 12.35 1.41
C ASN A 185 18.78 11.35 1.78
N VAL A 186 17.77 11.22 0.92
CA VAL A 186 16.71 10.21 1.08
C VAL A 186 17.26 8.82 0.83
N ARG A 187 18.13 8.66 -0.17
CA ARG A 187 18.77 7.38 -0.47
C ARG A 187 19.59 6.89 0.71
N THR A 188 20.38 7.76 1.34
CA THR A 188 21.11 7.43 2.57
C THR A 188 20.17 6.98 3.69
N ALA A 189 19.03 7.65 3.89
CA ALA A 189 18.05 7.25 4.89
C ALA A 189 17.41 5.89 4.57
N ILE A 190 17.10 5.63 3.29
CA ILE A 190 16.60 4.34 2.82
C ILE A 190 17.59 3.22 3.12
N ASP A 191 18.87 3.39 2.75
CA ASP A 191 19.90 2.36 2.95
C ASP A 191 20.09 2.03 4.45
N LYS A 192 20.06 3.04 5.32
CA LYS A 192 20.09 2.84 6.79
C LYS A 192 18.88 2.07 7.31
N GLY A 193 17.67 2.43 6.85
CA GLY A 193 16.44 1.76 7.26
C GLY A 193 16.39 0.31 6.77
N LEU A 194 16.83 0.04 5.53
CA LEU A 194 16.95 -1.31 5.00
C LEU A 194 17.93 -2.16 5.80
N ASN A 195 19.11 -1.61 6.13
CA ASN A 195 20.09 -2.31 6.95
C ASN A 195 19.53 -2.62 8.35
N TRP A 196 18.78 -1.69 8.95
CA TRP A 196 18.14 -1.94 10.24
C TRP A 196 17.09 -3.06 10.15
N LEU A 197 16.22 -3.04 9.13
CA LEU A 197 15.22 -4.10 8.90
C LEU A 197 15.85 -5.49 8.70
N ASP A 198 17.02 -5.57 8.05
CA ASP A 198 17.73 -6.85 7.84
C ASP A 198 18.23 -7.49 9.14
N ASN A 199 18.43 -6.68 10.17
CA ASN A 199 18.97 -7.11 11.45
C ASN A 199 17.90 -7.19 12.55
N ASN A 200 16.62 -6.97 12.22
CA ASN A 200 15.52 -6.98 13.19
C ASN A 200 14.39 -7.90 12.71
N SER A 201 13.86 -8.70 13.62
CA SER A 201 12.86 -9.71 13.31
C SER A 201 11.46 -9.10 13.16
N ASN A 202 10.76 -9.48 12.11
CA ASN A 202 9.32 -9.29 11.99
C ASN A 202 8.61 -10.15 13.04
N ASP A 203 7.63 -9.58 13.74
CA ASP A 203 6.97 -10.28 14.83
C ASP A 203 5.58 -10.83 14.44
N SER A 204 4.99 -10.34 13.35
CA SER A 204 3.60 -10.61 12.94
C SER A 204 3.44 -10.65 11.42
N SER A 205 2.29 -11.16 10.95
CA SER A 205 1.94 -11.08 9.53
C SER A 205 1.86 -9.64 9.01
N GLU A 206 1.44 -8.71 9.87
CA GLU A 206 1.30 -7.29 9.58
C GLU A 206 2.66 -6.64 9.37
N SER A 207 3.66 -6.97 10.21
CA SER A 207 5.04 -6.50 10.02
C SER A 207 5.62 -6.99 8.69
N TYR A 208 5.45 -8.28 8.37
CA TYR A 208 5.85 -8.81 7.07
C TYR A 208 5.13 -8.11 5.91
N ALA A 209 3.85 -7.79 6.07
CA ALA A 209 3.09 -7.04 5.07
C ALA A 209 3.68 -5.64 4.82
N GLN A 210 4.00 -4.90 5.89
CA GLN A 210 4.61 -3.57 5.77
C GLN A 210 5.99 -3.63 5.10
N VAL A 211 6.84 -4.59 5.50
CA VAL A 211 8.17 -4.80 4.90
C VAL A 211 8.04 -5.18 3.42
N LEU A 212 7.11 -6.05 3.06
CA LEU A 212 6.89 -6.45 1.67
C LEU A 212 6.46 -5.26 0.80
N VAL A 213 5.55 -4.41 1.30
CA VAL A 213 5.16 -3.19 0.58
C VAL A 213 6.31 -2.20 0.47
N ALA A 214 7.15 -2.06 1.50
CA ALA A 214 8.34 -1.23 1.43
C ALA A 214 9.30 -1.73 0.35
N TYR A 215 9.63 -3.02 0.35
CA TYR A 215 10.62 -3.58 -0.59
C TYR A 215 10.11 -3.54 -2.03
N THR A 216 8.85 -3.89 -2.26
CA THR A 216 8.23 -3.80 -3.60
C THR A 216 8.07 -2.36 -4.09
N SER A 217 7.92 -1.38 -3.20
CA SER A 217 7.91 0.05 -3.56
C SER A 217 9.30 0.59 -3.89
N LEU A 218 10.34 0.06 -3.25
CA LEU A 218 11.73 0.40 -3.50
C LEU A 218 12.29 -0.27 -4.77
N GLY A 219 11.71 -1.40 -5.21
CA GLY A 219 12.04 -2.05 -6.47
C GLY A 219 13.52 -2.44 -6.55
N ASP A 220 14.22 -2.04 -7.62
CA ASP A 220 15.62 -2.40 -7.90
C ASP A 220 16.63 -2.01 -6.81
N ILE A 221 16.21 -1.18 -5.84
CA ILE A 221 16.98 -0.86 -4.64
C ILE A 221 17.15 -2.08 -3.72
N VAL A 222 16.19 -3.01 -3.75
CA VAL A 222 16.14 -4.24 -2.96
C VAL A 222 16.26 -5.43 -3.89
N SER A 223 17.09 -6.41 -3.55
CA SER A 223 17.25 -7.61 -4.38
C SER A 223 15.95 -8.43 -4.47
N LYS A 224 15.72 -9.06 -5.63
CA LYS A 224 14.55 -9.93 -5.86
C LYS A 224 14.45 -11.04 -4.81
N ASP A 225 15.56 -11.70 -4.50
CA ASP A 225 15.60 -12.77 -3.50
C ASP A 225 15.12 -12.31 -2.13
N LYS A 226 15.49 -11.09 -1.73
CA LYS A 226 15.06 -10.50 -0.45
C LYS A 226 13.56 -10.20 -0.44
N ILE A 227 13.00 -9.72 -1.55
CA ILE A 227 11.55 -9.54 -1.72
C ILE A 227 10.84 -10.90 -1.62
N ASP A 228 11.35 -11.91 -2.30
CA ASP A 228 10.73 -13.25 -2.35
C ASP A 228 10.77 -13.95 -1.00
N ASN A 229 11.86 -13.79 -0.25
CA ASN A 229 11.97 -14.32 1.11
C ASN A 229 10.94 -13.70 2.06
N VAL A 230 10.73 -12.37 2.01
CA VAL A 230 9.70 -11.69 2.82
C VAL A 230 8.30 -12.16 2.42
N TYR A 231 8.03 -12.29 1.12
CA TYR A 231 6.75 -12.82 0.63
C TYR A 231 6.50 -14.25 1.13
N ASN A 232 7.48 -15.15 0.99
CA ASN A 232 7.35 -16.54 1.46
C ASN A 232 7.13 -16.61 2.98
N SER A 233 7.83 -15.77 3.75
CA SER A 233 7.60 -15.66 5.20
C SER A 233 6.19 -15.15 5.52
N LEU A 234 5.69 -14.13 4.83
CA LEU A 234 4.30 -13.67 4.97
C LEU A 234 3.31 -14.82 4.68
N MET A 235 3.50 -15.53 3.58
CA MET A 235 2.61 -16.61 3.14
C MET A 235 2.50 -17.76 4.13
N SER A 236 3.53 -17.98 4.94
CA SER A 236 3.46 -18.99 6.00
C SER A 236 2.45 -18.64 7.11
N TYR A 237 1.93 -17.40 7.19
CA TYR A 237 0.86 -16.96 8.11
C TYR A 237 -0.55 -17.15 7.53
N ALA A 238 -0.68 -17.66 6.30
CA ALA A 238 -1.97 -17.96 5.72
C ALA A 238 -2.69 -19.06 6.52
N VAL A 239 -3.96 -18.84 6.79
CA VAL A 239 -4.89 -19.76 7.46
C VAL A 239 -6.19 -19.84 6.66
N ASP A 240 -7.10 -20.74 7.03
CA ASP A 240 -8.42 -20.76 6.39
C ASP A 240 -9.13 -19.40 6.57
N GLY A 241 -9.69 -18.88 5.48
CA GLY A 241 -10.33 -17.57 5.42
C GLY A 241 -9.39 -16.34 5.33
N GLY A 242 -8.07 -16.45 5.49
CA GLY A 242 -7.17 -15.30 5.41
C GLY A 242 -5.79 -15.50 6.05
N PHE A 243 -5.41 -14.62 6.97
CA PHE A 243 -4.13 -14.65 7.68
C PHE A 243 -4.33 -14.57 9.20
N CYS A 244 -3.46 -15.23 9.94
CA CYS A 244 -3.36 -15.07 11.39
C CYS A 244 -2.36 -13.96 11.75
N HIS A 245 -2.53 -13.36 12.94
CA HIS A 245 -1.63 -12.32 13.43
C HIS A 245 -0.27 -12.91 13.85
N LYS A 246 -0.29 -13.90 14.76
CA LYS A 246 0.87 -14.75 15.09
C LYS A 246 0.69 -16.18 14.58
N LYS A 247 1.80 -16.89 14.44
CA LYS A 247 1.80 -18.33 14.13
C LYS A 247 0.94 -19.11 15.13
N ASN A 248 0.23 -20.10 14.60
CA ASN A 248 -0.65 -21.00 15.36
C ASN A 248 -1.90 -20.31 15.95
N GLU A 249 -2.16 -19.04 15.63
CA GLU A 249 -3.45 -18.41 15.87
C GLU A 249 -4.42 -18.66 14.70
N GLY A 250 -5.69 -18.32 14.91
CA GLY A 250 -6.73 -18.39 13.88
C GLY A 250 -6.80 -17.14 13.00
N PHE A 251 -7.84 -17.08 12.16
CA PHE A 251 -8.15 -15.94 11.31
C PHE A 251 -8.17 -14.62 12.09
N ASN A 252 -7.49 -13.61 11.55
CA ASN A 252 -7.54 -12.24 12.04
C ASN A 252 -7.85 -11.28 10.87
N GLN A 253 -8.89 -10.46 11.03
CA GLN A 253 -9.37 -9.56 9.99
C GLN A 253 -8.33 -8.51 9.58
N ILE A 254 -7.63 -7.90 10.55
CA ILE A 254 -6.62 -6.86 10.30
C ILE A 254 -5.40 -7.48 9.62
N ALA A 255 -4.91 -8.60 10.16
CA ALA A 255 -3.83 -9.38 9.55
C ALA A 255 -4.15 -9.71 8.09
N SER A 256 -5.37 -10.20 7.84
CA SER A 256 -5.84 -10.58 6.51
C SER A 256 -5.89 -9.40 5.55
N GLU A 257 -6.42 -8.26 5.96
CA GLU A 257 -6.45 -7.05 5.13
C GLU A 257 -5.05 -6.54 4.81
N GLN A 258 -4.14 -6.54 5.78
CA GLN A 258 -2.79 -6.06 5.58
C GLN A 258 -1.96 -6.99 4.70
N ALA A 259 -1.97 -8.28 5.02
CA ALA A 259 -1.32 -9.30 4.20
C ALA A 259 -1.85 -9.27 2.75
N SER A 260 -3.16 -9.10 2.57
CA SER A 260 -3.75 -9.06 1.22
C SER A 260 -3.26 -7.88 0.38
N TYR A 261 -3.17 -6.65 0.91
CA TYR A 261 -2.62 -5.55 0.10
C TYR A 261 -1.14 -5.78 -0.22
N ALA A 262 -0.40 -6.46 0.66
CA ALA A 262 1.01 -6.74 0.47
C ALA A 262 1.24 -7.82 -0.59
N VAL A 263 0.41 -8.87 -0.61
CA VAL A 263 0.39 -9.85 -1.71
C VAL A 263 0.07 -9.15 -3.04
N VAL A 264 -0.91 -8.24 -3.07
CA VAL A 264 -1.20 -7.43 -4.27
C VAL A 264 0.02 -6.59 -4.68
N ALA A 265 0.73 -5.96 -3.73
CA ALA A 265 1.94 -5.22 -4.03
C ALA A 265 3.02 -6.09 -4.68
N TYR A 266 3.21 -7.31 -4.18
CA TYR A 266 4.14 -8.29 -4.72
C TYR A 266 3.73 -8.79 -6.12
N GLU A 267 2.45 -9.13 -6.32
CA GLU A 267 1.92 -9.54 -7.63
C GLU A 267 2.12 -8.42 -8.68
N ARG A 268 1.85 -7.16 -8.30
CA ARG A 268 2.08 -5.99 -9.16
C ARG A 268 3.56 -5.82 -9.51
N TYR A 269 4.44 -5.95 -8.53
CA TYR A 269 5.89 -5.87 -8.73
C TYR A 269 6.38 -6.92 -9.74
N ASN A 270 5.97 -8.18 -9.60
CA ASN A 270 6.33 -9.26 -10.54
C ASN A 270 5.75 -9.05 -11.96
N GLN A 271 4.65 -8.32 -12.08
CA GLN A 271 4.04 -7.96 -13.37
C GLN A 271 4.63 -6.68 -13.99
N GLY A 272 5.64 -6.07 -13.36
CA GLY A 272 6.21 -4.80 -13.82
C GLY A 272 5.23 -3.62 -13.74
N LYS A 273 4.17 -3.73 -12.93
CA LYS A 273 3.20 -2.66 -12.71
C LYS A 273 3.73 -1.66 -11.69
N THR A 274 3.14 -0.47 -11.65
CA THR A 274 3.50 0.53 -10.63
C THR A 274 3.23 -0.01 -9.22
N ALA A 275 4.09 0.40 -8.27
CA ALA A 275 3.99 0.08 -6.85
C ALA A 275 2.58 0.35 -6.29
N LEU A 276 2.23 -0.32 -5.18
CA LEU A 276 0.88 -0.30 -4.59
C LEU A 276 0.32 1.12 -4.47
N TYR A 277 1.08 2.01 -3.83
CA TYR A 277 0.70 3.40 -3.61
C TYR A 277 1.07 4.36 -4.73
N ASN A 278 1.82 3.95 -5.76
CA ASN A 278 2.07 4.79 -6.94
C ASN A 278 0.96 4.56 -7.97
N ILE A 279 -0.16 5.29 -7.83
CA ILE A 279 -1.40 5.01 -8.58
C ILE A 279 -1.37 5.65 -9.96
N ASN A 280 -1.10 6.96 -10.04
CA ASN A 280 -1.22 7.70 -11.30
C ASN A 280 0.09 7.78 -12.11
N ASN A 281 1.21 7.22 -11.61
CA ASN A 281 2.54 7.31 -12.24
C ASN A 281 2.97 8.75 -12.61
N LYS A 282 2.40 9.76 -11.93
CA LYS A 282 2.72 11.17 -12.16
C LYS A 282 3.90 11.53 -11.25
N LYS A 283 4.93 12.18 -11.81
CA LYS A 283 5.93 12.89 -11.00
C LYS A 283 5.19 13.99 -10.24
N ALA A 284 5.02 13.82 -8.93
CA ALA A 284 4.34 14.81 -8.12
C ALA A 284 5.12 16.13 -8.10
N VAL A 285 4.43 17.25 -8.35
CA VAL A 285 4.99 18.59 -8.25
C VAL A 285 4.91 19.03 -6.79
N CYS A 286 6.02 18.94 -6.04
CA CYS A 286 6.15 19.75 -4.83
C CYS A 286 6.15 21.20 -5.29
N LEU A 287 5.12 21.98 -4.93
CA LEU A 287 5.14 23.42 -5.16
C LEU A 287 6.25 23.99 -4.28
N LYS A 288 7.23 24.64 -4.91
CA LYS A 288 8.24 25.43 -4.21
C LYS A 288 7.61 26.66 -3.57
#